data_AF-A0AAD6PF39-F1
#
_entry.id   AF-A0AAD6PF39-F1
#
_cell.length_a   1.000
_cell.length_b   1.000
_cell.length_c   1.000
_cell.angle_alpha   90.00
_cell.angle_beta   90.00
_cell.angle_gamma   90.00
#
_symmetry.space_group_name_H-M   'P 1'
#
loop_
_entity.id
_entity.type
_entity.pdbx_description
1 polymer ?
#
loop_
_entity_poly.entity_id
_entity_poly.type
_entity_poly.pdbx_seq_one_letter_code
_entity_poly.pdbx_strand_id
1 'polypeptide(L)' 'MILAVLFANVEGNILIERFSGVPAEERLHWRSFLVKLGADNLKGVRNEELLVASH' A
#
# COMPACT_ATOMS: atom_id res chain seq x y z
N MET A 1 3.56 -1.54 16.81
CA MET A 1 2.67 -2.65 16.39
C MET A 1 2.09 -2.29 15.02
N ILE A 2 2.24 -3.15 14.01
CA ILE A 2 1.72 -2.90 12.66
C ILE A 2 0.34 -3.54 12.56
N LEU A 3 -0.69 -2.72 12.28
CA LEU A 3 -2.09 -3.17 12.18
C LEU A 3 -2.46 -3.63 10.77
N ALA A 4 -1.90 -3.01 9.73
CA ALA A 4 -2.13 -3.36 8.33
C ALA A 4 -0.86 -3.12 7.50
N VAL A 5 -0.57 -4.02 6.57
CA VAL A 5 0.48 -3.88 5.54
C VAL A 5 -0.11 -4.23 4.19
N LEU A 6 0.28 -3.46 3.18
CA LEU A 6 -0.14 -3.59 1.80
C LEU A 6 1.09 -3.48 0.89
N PHE A 7 1.30 -4.46 0.03
CA PHE A 7 2.22 -4.36 -1.10
C PHE A 7 1.40 -4.23 -2.37
N ALA A 8 1.60 -3.14 -3.12
CA ALA A 8 0.92 -2.89 -4.38
C ALA A 8 1.94 -2.51 -5.47
N ASN A 9 1.59 -2.77 -6.72
CA ASN A 9 2.37 -2.28 -7.86
C ASN A 9 2.09 -0.77 -8.10
N VAL A 10 2.80 -0.17 -9.06
CA VAL A 10 2.64 1.26 -9.42
C VAL A 10 1.26 1.62 -9.99
N GLU A 11 0.49 0.63 -10.44
CA GLU A 11 -0.89 0.81 -10.92
C GLU A 11 -1.91 0.77 -9.77
N GLY A 12 -1.46 0.51 -8.55
CA GLY A 12 -2.31 0.38 -7.36
C GLY A 12 -2.91 -1.03 -7.18
N ASN A 13 -2.50 -2.02 -7.98
CA ASN A 13 -2.92 -3.40 -7.82
C ASN A 13 -2.26 -4.02 -6.59
N ILE A 14 -3.09 -4.51 -5.66
CA ILE A 14 -2.63 -5.13 -4.41
C ILE A 14 -2.11 -6.53 -4.71
N LEU A 15 -0.84 -6.77 -4.38
CA LEU A 15 -0.17 -8.07 -4.50
C LEU A 15 -0.29 -8.87 -3.21
N ILE A 16 -0.10 -8.21 -2.06
CA ILE A 16 -0.16 -8.82 -0.73
C ILE A 16 -0.82 -7.84 0.22
N GLU A 17 -1.70 -8.35 1.07
CA GLU A 17 -2.22 -7.61 2.23
C GLU A 17 -2.19 -8.46 3.49
N ARG A 18 -1.94 -7.81 4.63
CA ARG A 18 -2.01 -8.45 5.94
C ARG A 18 -2.63 -7.49 6.95
N PHE A 19 -3.61 -8.00 7.70
CA PHE A 19 -4.22 -7.31 8.81
C PHE A 19 -3.91 -8.05 10.11
N SER A 20 -3.48 -7.31 11.14
CA SER A 20 -3.19 -7.84 12.47
C SER A 20 -4.04 -7.09 13.49
N GLY A 21 -5.09 -7.75 13.99
CA GLY A 21 -6.01 -7.15 14.98
C GLY A 21 -7.02 -6.15 14.42
N VAL A 22 -7.11 -5.98 13.09
CA VAL A 22 -8.14 -5.13 12.46
C VAL A 22 -9.45 -5.92 12.29
N PRO A 23 -10.58 -5.42 12.83
CA PRO A 23 -11.90 -6.01 12.65
C PRO A 23 -12.26 -6.17 11.17
N ALA A 24 -12.99 -7.23 10.82
CA ALA A 24 -13.25 -7.59 9.43
C ALA A 24 -14.00 -6.48 8.67
N GLU A 25 -14.94 -5.84 9.33
CA GLU A 25 -15.75 -4.71 8.88
C GLU A 25 -14.92 -3.46 8.56
N GLU A 26 -13.77 -3.28 9.23
CA GLU A 26 -12.89 -2.13 9.00
C GLU A 26 -11.83 -2.37 7.93
N ARG A 27 -11.57 -3.64 7.54
CA ARG A 27 -10.48 -3.96 6.60
C ARG A 27 -10.62 -3.26 5.27
N LEU A 28 -11.85 -3.09 4.77
CA LEU A 28 -12.09 -2.37 3.53
C LEU A 28 -11.70 -0.89 3.65
N HIS A 29 -12.03 -0.25 4.76
CA HIS A 29 -11.66 1.14 5.03
C HIS A 29 -10.13 1.31 5.06
N TRP A 30 -9.45 0.45 5.82
CA TRP A 30 -7.99 0.45 5.90
C TRP A 30 -7.32 0.18 4.56
N ARG A 31 -7.86 -0.76 3.76
CA ARG A 31 -7.37 -1.02 2.41
C ARG A 31 -7.49 0.23 1.52
N SER A 32 -8.66 0.84 1.47
CA SER A 32 -8.89 2.05 0.65
C SER A 32 -7.96 3.20 1.07
N PHE A 33 -7.77 3.38 2.38
CA PHE A 33 -6.83 4.37 2.90
C PHE A 33 -5.39 4.11 2.44
N LEU A 34 -4.87 2.89 2.61
CA LEU A 34 -3.49 2.55 2.27
C LEU A 34 -3.22 2.62 0.76
N VAL A 35 -4.17 2.17 -0.07
CA VAL A 35 -4.05 2.30 -1.54
C VAL A 35 -3.99 3.77 -1.95
N LYS A 36 -4.87 4.61 -1.39
CA LYS A 36 -4.86 6.05 -1.68
C LYS A 36 -3.57 6.72 -1.24
N LEU A 37 -3.10 6.42 -0.03
CA LEU A 37 -1.84 6.93 0.51
C LEU A 37 -0.65 6.54 -0.38
N GLY A 38 -0.59 5.27 -0.83
CA GLY A 38 0.43 4.80 -1.75
C GLY A 38 0.39 5.55 -3.08
N ALA A 39 -0.78 5.67 -3.70
CA ALA A 39 -0.94 6.39 -4.96
C ALA A 39 -0.55 7.88 -4.84
N ASP A 40 -0.94 8.54 -3.74
CA ASP A 40 -0.59 9.93 -3.48
C ASP A 40 0.92 10.12 -3.29
N ASN A 41 1.60 9.17 -2.63
CA ASN A 41 3.06 9.20 -2.43
C ASN A 41 3.85 8.91 -3.71
N LEU A 42 3.26 8.20 -4.68
CA LEU A 42 3.88 7.90 -5.98
C LEU A 42 3.67 9.01 -7.01
N LYS A 43 2.86 10.03 -6.71
CA LYS A 43 2.64 11.16 -7.63
C LYS A 43 3.97 11.89 -7.91
N GLY A 44 4.32 11.98 -9.18
CA GLY A 44 5.52 12.69 -9.63
C GLY A 44 6.80 11.83 -9.63
N VAL A 45 6.73 10.59 -9.17
CA VAL A 45 7.84 9.64 -9.29
C VAL A 45 7.99 9.24 -10.76
N ARG A 46 9.19 9.41 -11.33
CA ARG A 46 9.53 8.94 -12.67
C ARG A 46 9.96 7.48 -12.57
N ASN A 47 9.44 6.61 -13.44
CA ASN A 47 9.77 5.18 -13.50
C ASN A 47 11.27 4.86 -13.66
N GLU A 48 12.11 5.86 -13.96
CA GLU A 48 13.57 5.72 -14.03
C GLU A 48 14.20 5.53 -12.64
N GLU A 49 13.54 6.01 -11.58
CA GLU A 49 13.85 5.61 -10.21
C GLU A 49 13.19 4.26 -9.97
N LEU A 50 13.97 3.19 -10.22
CA LEU A 50 13.70 1.86 -9.71
C LEU A 50 13.27 1.98 -8.25
N LEU A 51 11.95 1.92 -8.01
CA LEU A 51 11.34 1.78 -6.68
C LEU A 51 11.60 0.38 -6.09
N VAL A 52 12.78 -0.16 -6.38
CA VAL A 52 13.35 -1.27 -5.66
C VAL A 52 14.12 -0.65 -4.52
N ALA A 53 13.64 -0.91 -3.31
CA ALA A 53 14.39 -0.82 -2.07
C ALA A 53 15.88 -1.10 -2.33
N SER A 54 16.68 -0.05 -2.48
CA SER A 54 18.12 -0.15 -2.65
C SER A 54 18.76 0.18 -1.32
N HIS A 55 19.26 -0.91 -0.72
CA HIS A 55 20.09 -1.06 0.47
C HIS A 55 19.42 -0.95 1.84
#